data_AF-A0A7R8YQG1-F1
#
_entry.id   AF-A0A7R8YQG1-F1
#
_cell.length_a   1.000
_cell.length_b   1.000
_cell.length_c   1.000
_cell.angle_alpha   90.00
_cell.angle_beta   90.00
_cell.angle_gamma   90.00
#
_symmetry.space_group_name_H-M   'P 1'
#
loop_
_entity.id
_entity.type
_entity.pdbx_description
1 polymer ?
#
loop_
_entity_poly.entity_id
_entity_poly.type
_entity_poly.pdbx_seq_one_letter_code
_entity_poly.pdbx_strand_id
1 'polypeptide(L)'
;MSQSLLKRSIALVEEDLSDTKRKKNAFSAPSHSSKRTNGSLFDLMPEQQKLIGKYKNRRGNEVRYEKIQHSEKLTVDDLRKMSEQRKSKVEENLQKLLRLGSKKMDSKITDKLMGHVKRKQLRNEEEEQPKEEVSIFTEEDFKAFEREYFAS
;
A
#
# COMPACT_ATOMS: atom_id res chain seq x y z
N MET A 1 -25.62 14.98 -26.55
CA MET A 1 -25.84 13.52 -26.70
C MET A 1 -27.33 13.29 -26.90
N SER A 2 -27.74 12.59 -27.97
CA SER A 2 -29.16 12.43 -28.30
C SER A 2 -29.82 11.36 -27.42
N GLN A 3 -31.09 11.56 -27.08
CA GLN A 3 -31.88 10.58 -26.31
C GLN A 3 -32.01 9.24 -27.04
N SER A 4 -32.01 9.25 -28.38
CA SER A 4 -32.05 8.04 -29.21
C SER A 4 -30.79 7.18 -29.03
N LEU A 5 -29.62 7.80 -28.85
CA LEU A 5 -28.36 7.09 -28.63
C LEU A 5 -28.34 6.40 -27.26
N LEU A 6 -28.84 7.08 -26.22
CA LEU A 6 -28.94 6.52 -24.86
C LEU A 6 -29.92 5.33 -24.81
N LYS A 7 -31.08 5.44 -25.48
CA LYS A 7 -32.03 4.33 -25.56
C LYS A 7 -31.43 3.12 -26.27
N ARG A 8 -30.67 3.34 -27.35
CA ARG A 8 -30.01 2.27 -28.11
C ARG A 8 -28.89 1.61 -27.31
N SER A 9 -28.10 2.38 -26.54
CA SER A 9 -27.05 1.81 -25.69
C SER A 9 -27.61 0.96 -24.54
N ILE A 10 -28.75 1.35 -23.96
CA ILE A 10 -29.39 0.56 -22.89
C ILE A 10 -29.93 -0.76 -23.45
N ALA A 11 -30.61 -0.72 -24.60
CA ALA A 11 -31.15 -1.93 -25.23
C ALA A 11 -30.08 -2.98 -25.55
N LEU A 12 -28.92 -2.56 -26.07
CA LEU A 12 -27.80 -3.48 -26.37
C LEU A 12 -27.25 -4.15 -25.11
N VAL A 13 -27.18 -3.43 -23.99
CA VAL A 13 -26.72 -3.98 -22.70
C VAL A 13 -27.74 -4.98 -22.12
N GLU A 14 -29.04 -4.75 -22.31
CA GLU A 14 -30.09 -5.66 -21.84
C GLU A 14 -30.12 -6.98 -22.62
N GLU A 15 -29.87 -6.94 -23.94
CA GLU A 15 -29.82 -8.12 -24.81
C GLU A 15 -28.69 -9.08 -24.40
N ASP A 16 -27.47 -8.56 -24.21
CA ASP A 16 -26.28 -9.31 -23.78
C ASP A 16 -26.47 -10.02 -22.42
N LEU A 17 -27.26 -9.42 -21.51
CA LEU A 17 -27.54 -10.01 -20.20
C LEU A 17 -28.59 -11.14 -20.26
N SER A 18 -29.45 -11.15 -21.28
CA SER A 18 -30.58 -12.07 -21.39
C SER A 18 -30.18 -13.46 -21.93
N ASP A 19 -29.15 -13.54 -22.76
CA ASP A 19 -28.64 -14.78 -23.35
C ASP A 19 -27.96 -15.72 -22.33
N THR A 20 -27.51 -15.18 -21.20
CA THR A 20 -26.92 -15.97 -20.11
C THR A 20 -27.93 -16.82 -19.34
N LYS A 21 -29.24 -16.58 -19.51
CA LYS A 21 -30.31 -17.24 -18.74
C LYS A 21 -30.94 -18.46 -19.41
N ARG A 22 -30.63 -18.76 -20.69
CA ARG A 22 -31.38 -19.76 -21.49
C ARG A 22 -30.72 -21.13 -21.72
N LYS A 23 -29.67 -21.50 -20.98
CA LYS A 23 -29.03 -22.84 -21.12
C LYS A 23 -28.81 -23.55 -19.78
N LYS A 24 -29.88 -24.05 -19.15
CA LYS A 24 -29.81 -25.13 -18.15
C LYS A 24 -31.08 -25.95 -18.20
N ASN A 25 -31.05 -27.11 -18.87
CA ASN A 25 -31.87 -28.27 -18.58
C ASN A 25 -31.21 -29.54 -19.16
N ALA A 26 -31.29 -30.62 -18.39
CA ALA A 26 -30.85 -32.02 -18.64
C ALA A 26 -29.35 -32.36 -18.44
N PHE A 27 -29.00 -32.83 -17.22
CA PHE A 27 -28.70 -34.25 -16.93
C PHE A 27 -28.25 -34.42 -15.46
N SER A 28 -28.81 -35.43 -14.81
CA SER A 28 -28.66 -35.80 -13.40
C SER A 28 -27.51 -36.77 -13.13
N ALA A 29 -26.70 -36.53 -12.09
CA ALA A 29 -25.86 -37.51 -11.40
C ALA A 29 -25.48 -36.99 -9.99
N PRO A 30 -25.23 -37.87 -8.98
CA PRO A 30 -25.31 -37.53 -7.57
C PRO A 30 -24.09 -36.78 -7.03
N SER A 31 -24.35 -36.06 -5.95
CA SER A 31 -23.53 -35.02 -5.33
C SER A 31 -22.33 -35.53 -4.52
N HIS A 32 -21.13 -35.17 -4.96
CA HIS A 32 -20.11 -34.65 -4.04
C HIS A 32 -19.95 -33.16 -4.31
N SER A 33 -20.85 -32.36 -3.75
CA SER A 33 -20.75 -30.91 -3.83
C SER A 33 -19.66 -30.42 -2.87
N SER A 34 -18.40 -30.49 -3.28
CA SER A 34 -17.51 -29.42 -2.85
C SER A 34 -18.11 -28.16 -3.47
N LYS A 35 -18.57 -27.24 -2.62
CA LYS A 35 -18.94 -25.90 -3.05
C LYS A 35 -17.75 -25.36 -3.84
N ARG A 36 -17.85 -25.37 -5.17
CA ARG A 36 -17.02 -24.54 -6.02
C ARG A 36 -17.45 -23.12 -5.72
N THR A 37 -16.91 -22.57 -4.64
CA THR A 37 -16.80 -21.14 -4.46
C THR A 37 -16.09 -20.63 -5.71
N ASN A 38 -16.49 -19.46 -6.21
CA ASN A 38 -15.80 -18.77 -7.29
C ASN A 38 -14.45 -18.25 -6.77
N GLY A 39 -13.62 -19.17 -6.29
CA GLY A 39 -12.42 -18.95 -5.52
C GLY A 39 -11.22 -18.79 -6.45
N SER A 40 -10.30 -17.95 -6.00
CA SER A 40 -8.94 -17.77 -6.52
C SER A 40 -8.34 -19.06 -7.09
N LEU A 41 -7.49 -18.98 -8.13
CA LEU A 41 -6.73 -20.13 -8.69
C LEU A 41 -6.03 -20.98 -7.61
N PHE A 42 -5.72 -20.39 -6.45
CA PHE A 42 -5.11 -21.06 -5.31
C PHE A 42 -6.07 -21.92 -4.48
N ASP A 43 -7.39 -21.72 -4.57
CA ASP A 43 -8.39 -22.62 -3.96
C ASP A 43 -8.46 -23.97 -4.69
N LEU A 44 -7.96 -24.03 -5.92
CA LEU A 44 -7.80 -25.26 -6.68
C LEU A 44 -6.51 -26.01 -6.34
N MET A 45 -5.57 -25.40 -5.59
CA MET A 45 -4.34 -26.07 -5.19
C MET A 45 -4.59 -27.07 -4.06
N PRO A 46 -4.01 -28.29 -4.13
CA PRO A 46 -4.06 -29.25 -3.04
C PRO A 46 -3.51 -28.68 -1.73
N GLU A 47 -4.11 -29.02 -0.60
CA GLU A 47 -3.72 -28.49 0.73
C GLU A 47 -2.23 -28.69 1.07
N GLN A 48 -1.64 -29.79 0.59
CA GLN A 48 -0.23 -30.12 0.82
C GLN A 48 0.74 -29.14 0.15
N GLN A 49 0.29 -28.43 -0.89
CA GLN A 49 1.08 -27.44 -1.63
C GLN A 49 0.85 -26.01 -1.12
N LYS A 50 -0.10 -25.82 -0.19
CA LYS A 50 -0.42 -24.50 0.36
C LYS A 50 0.57 -24.12 1.46
N LEU A 51 1.06 -22.88 1.43
CA LEU A 51 1.90 -22.34 2.49
C LEU A 51 1.04 -21.97 3.70
N ILE A 52 0.93 -22.89 4.66
CA ILE A 52 0.09 -22.75 5.86
C ILE A 52 0.94 -22.36 7.07
N GLY A 53 0.55 -21.29 7.75
CA GLY A 53 1.04 -20.91 9.07
C GLY A 53 0.12 -21.45 10.17
N LYS A 54 0.68 -21.60 11.38
CA LYS A 54 -0.09 -22.03 12.56
C LYS A 54 0.14 -21.04 13.69
N TYR A 55 -0.91 -20.70 14.43
CA TYR A 55 -0.81 -19.94 15.67
C TYR A 55 -1.80 -20.48 16.70
N LYS A 56 -1.51 -20.24 17.99
CA LYS A 56 -2.42 -20.61 19.08
C LYS A 56 -3.29 -19.41 19.44
N ASN A 57 -4.60 -19.63 19.46
CA ASN A 57 -5.55 -18.65 19.98
C ASN A 57 -5.37 -18.49 21.49
N ARG A 58 -5.97 -17.43 22.06
CA ARG A 58 -6.02 -17.20 23.51
C ARG A 58 -6.64 -18.36 24.30
N ARG A 59 -7.39 -19.24 23.64
CA ARG A 59 -8.00 -20.46 24.19
C ARG A 59 -7.11 -21.71 24.05
N GLY A 60 -5.86 -21.56 23.59
CA GLY A 60 -4.91 -22.67 23.38
C GLY A 60 -5.10 -23.45 22.08
N ASN A 61 -6.25 -23.30 21.40
CA ASN A 61 -6.54 -23.99 20.15
C ASN A 61 -5.60 -23.53 19.01
N GLU A 62 -5.07 -24.49 18.26
CA GLU A 62 -4.23 -24.24 17.09
C GLU A 62 -5.10 -23.91 15.87
N VAL A 63 -4.90 -22.72 15.30
CA VAL A 63 -5.58 -22.27 14.08
C VAL A 63 -4.57 -22.22 12.94
N ARG A 64 -4.96 -22.79 11.81
CA ARG A 64 -4.22 -22.77 10.56
C ARG A 64 -4.68 -21.59 9.72
N TYR A 65 -3.74 -20.85 9.12
CA TYR A 65 -4.03 -19.76 8.19
C TYR A 65 -3.08 -19.82 6.99
N GLU A 66 -3.55 -19.40 5.82
CA GLU A 66 -2.71 -19.28 4.63
C GLU A 66 -1.77 -18.07 4.78
N LYS A 67 -0.47 -18.26 4.53
CA LYS A 67 0.54 -17.19 4.62
C LYS A 67 0.48 -16.24 3.42
N ILE A 68 0.01 -16.74 2.28
CA ILE A 68 -0.16 -15.93 1.07
C ILE A 68 -1.57 -15.34 1.13
N GLN A 69 -1.66 -14.02 1.25
CA GLN A 69 -2.93 -13.31 1.17
C GLN A 69 -3.33 -13.13 -0.30
N HIS A 70 -4.56 -13.48 -0.64
CA HIS A 70 -5.13 -13.22 -1.97
C HIS A 70 -5.48 -11.73 -2.09
N SER A 71 -5.18 -11.12 -3.23
CA SER A 71 -5.79 -9.84 -3.59
C SER A 71 -7.19 -10.11 -4.10
N GLU A 72 -8.19 -9.96 -3.24
CA GLU A 72 -9.58 -10.00 -3.67
C GLU A 72 -9.83 -8.84 -4.65
N LYS A 73 -10.45 -9.14 -5.80
CA LYS A 73 -10.85 -8.12 -6.76
C LYS A 73 -11.93 -7.26 -6.10
N LEU A 74 -11.55 -6.03 -5.74
CA LEU A 74 -12.43 -5.10 -5.08
C LEU A 74 -13.56 -4.70 -6.04
N THR A 75 -14.79 -5.10 -5.74
CA THR A 75 -15.96 -4.74 -6.57
C THR A 75 -16.52 -3.37 -6.17
N VAL A 76 -17.32 -2.77 -7.06
CA VAL A 76 -18.00 -1.50 -6.79
C VAL A 76 -18.94 -1.61 -5.58
N ASP A 77 -19.57 -2.77 -5.38
CA ASP A 77 -20.45 -3.02 -4.24
C ASP A 77 -19.67 -3.15 -2.92
N ASP A 78 -18.47 -3.74 -2.96
CA ASP A 78 -17.59 -3.78 -1.79
C ASP A 78 -17.10 -2.38 -1.42
N LEU A 79 -16.75 -1.56 -2.43
CA LEU A 79 -16.41 -0.15 -2.22
C LEU A 79 -17.56 0.65 -1.61
N ARG A 80 -18.81 0.42 -2.07
CA ARG A 80 -20.00 1.06 -1.49
C ARG A 80 -20.18 0.67 -0.02
N LYS A 81 -20.11 -0.62 0.31
CA LYS A 81 -20.18 -1.10 1.70
C LYS A 81 -19.06 -0.52 2.58
N MET A 82 -17.83 -0.48 2.06
CA MET A 82 -16.70 0.15 2.76
C MET A 82 -16.91 1.65 2.95
N SER A 83 -17.52 2.34 1.99
CA SER A 83 -17.81 3.78 2.09
C SER A 83 -18.89 4.08 3.13
N GLU A 84 -19.91 3.23 3.23
CA GLU A 84 -20.96 3.32 4.25
C GLU A 84 -20.37 3.10 5.65
N GLN A 85 -19.48 2.12 5.82
CA GLN A 85 -18.73 1.89 7.05
C GLN A 85 -17.73 3.01 7.38
N ARG A 86 -17.26 3.78 6.39
CA ARG A 86 -16.32 4.89 6.61
C ARG A 86 -17.01 6.15 7.13
N LYS A 87 -18.32 6.34 6.93
CA LYS A 87 -19.07 7.49 7.48
C LYS A 87 -18.91 7.57 9.00
N SER A 88 -18.91 6.43 9.70
CA SER A 88 -18.67 6.41 11.16
C SER A 88 -17.24 6.81 11.54
N LYS A 89 -16.24 6.46 10.72
CA LYS A 89 -14.83 6.79 10.98
C LYS A 89 -14.55 8.29 10.91
N VAL A 90 -15.22 9.01 10.01
CA VAL A 90 -15.10 10.47 9.92
C VAL A 90 -15.59 11.12 11.22
N GLU A 91 -16.75 10.69 11.71
CA GLU A 91 -17.33 11.19 12.95
C GLU A 91 -16.49 10.82 14.17
N GLU A 92 -15.97 9.59 14.24
CA GLU A 92 -15.01 9.19 15.27
C GLU A 92 -13.74 10.05 15.24
N ASN A 93 -13.23 10.37 14.06
CA ASN A 93 -12.04 11.21 13.91
C ASN A 93 -12.31 12.66 14.28
N LEU A 94 -13.49 13.20 13.94
CA LEU A 94 -13.93 14.51 14.40
C LEU A 94 -14.04 14.55 15.92
N GLN A 95 -14.63 13.53 16.54
CA GLN A 95 -14.68 13.44 18.01
C GLN A 95 -13.28 13.34 18.63
N LYS A 96 -12.36 12.58 18.04
CA LYS A 96 -10.96 12.53 18.49
C LYS A 96 -10.28 13.89 18.36
N LEU A 97 -10.48 14.59 17.25
CA LEU A 97 -9.90 15.91 17.03
C LEU A 97 -10.45 16.94 18.02
N LEU A 98 -11.76 16.94 18.28
CA LEU A 98 -12.39 17.79 19.29
C LEU A 98 -11.85 17.50 20.70
N ARG A 99 -11.64 16.23 21.04
CA ARG A 99 -11.01 15.83 22.32
C ARG A 99 -9.54 16.26 22.42
N LEU A 100 -8.82 16.31 21.31
CA LEU A 100 -7.44 16.80 21.27
C LEU A 100 -7.40 18.33 21.39
N GLY A 101 -8.27 19.05 20.69
CA GLY A 101 -8.32 20.52 20.74
C GLY A 101 -8.73 21.08 22.10
N SER A 102 -9.57 20.37 22.85
CA SER A 102 -9.99 20.79 24.20
C SER A 102 -8.98 20.45 25.30
N LYS A 103 -8.01 19.58 25.02
CA LYS A 103 -7.03 19.13 26.01
C LYS A 103 -5.75 19.95 25.91
N LYS A 104 -5.56 20.88 26.86
CA LYS A 104 -4.25 21.53 27.05
C LYS A 104 -3.23 20.44 27.39
N MET A 105 -2.18 20.33 26.56
CA MET A 105 -1.08 19.40 26.84
C MET A 105 -0.31 19.89 28.07
N ASP A 106 0.15 18.96 28.90
CA ASP A 106 1.00 19.27 30.04
C ASP A 106 2.34 19.84 29.55
N SER A 107 2.71 21.00 30.08
CA SER A 107 3.97 21.72 29.82
C SER A 107 5.20 20.81 29.81
N LYS A 108 5.27 19.87 30.76
CA LYS A 108 6.39 18.93 30.88
C LYS A 108 6.49 17.96 29.69
N ILE A 109 5.35 17.58 29.11
CA ILE A 109 5.29 16.68 27.97
C ILE A 109 5.59 17.46 26.69
N THR A 110 5.09 18.69 26.56
CA THR A 110 5.39 19.54 25.40
C THR A 110 6.87 19.89 25.32
N ASP A 111 7.51 20.18 26.45
CA ASP A 111 8.94 20.52 26.50
C ASP A 111 9.82 19.31 26.14
N LYS A 112 9.46 18.12 26.63
CA LYS A 112 10.13 16.86 26.23
C LYS A 112 9.98 16.59 24.73
N LEU A 113 8.79 16.76 24.19
CA LEU A 113 8.52 16.56 22.76
C LEU A 113 9.34 17.54 21.92
N MET A 114 9.36 18.82 22.28
CA MET A 114 10.17 19.83 21.60
C MET A 114 11.67 19.56 21.70
N GLY A 115 12.14 19.07 22.85
CA GLY A 115 13.52 18.61 22.99
C GLY A 115 13.87 17.46 22.04
N HIS A 116 12.96 16.50 21.83
CA HIS A 116 13.17 15.41 20.88
C HIS A 116 13.20 15.86 19.42
N VAL A 117 12.36 16.82 19.02
CA VAL A 117 12.34 17.37 17.66
C VAL A 117 13.66 18.09 17.36
N LYS A 118 14.12 18.96 18.27
CA LYS A 118 15.40 19.68 18.11
C LYS A 118 16.60 18.73 17.99
N ARG A 119 16.65 17.68 18.82
CA ARG A 119 17.72 16.67 18.77
C ARG A 119 17.76 15.86 17.47
N LYS A 120 16.61 15.65 16.83
CA LYS A 120 16.54 14.95 15.53
C LYS A 120 16.99 15.84 14.38
N GLN A 121 16.74 17.14 14.45
CA GLN A 121 17.20 18.11 13.45
C GLN A 121 18.72 18.28 13.49
N LEU A 122 19.31 18.35 14.69
CA LEU A 122 20.75 18.45 14.92
C LEU A 122 21.59 17.26 14.39
N ARG A 123 20.98 16.14 13.99
CA ARG A 123 21.70 14.96 13.48
C ARG A 123 21.96 14.97 11.98
N ASN A 124 21.40 15.93 11.24
CA ASN A 124 21.47 15.93 9.78
C ASN A 124 22.48 16.94 9.20
N GLU A 125 23.23 17.66 10.04
CA GLU A 125 24.14 18.72 9.59
C GLU A 125 25.47 18.58 10.33
N GLU A 126 26.19 17.49 10.07
CA GLU A 126 27.65 17.60 10.06
C GLU A 126 28.00 18.05 8.63
N GLU A 127 27.92 19.36 8.39
CA GLU A 127 28.49 19.95 7.19
C GLU A 127 30.00 19.72 7.25
N GLU A 128 30.49 18.76 6.46
CA GLU A 128 31.91 18.57 6.26
C GLU A 128 32.49 19.88 5.73
N GLN A 129 33.31 20.55 6.54
CA GLN A 129 33.99 21.76 6.11
C GLN A 129 34.81 21.43 4.85
N PRO A 130 34.73 22.23 3.77
CA PRO A 130 35.50 21.97 2.57
C PRO A 130 36.98 22.01 2.95
N LYS A 131 37.63 20.84 2.84
CA LYS A 131 39.07 20.72 3.10
C LYS A 131 39.78 21.57 2.06
N GLU A 132 40.67 22.45 2.52
CA GLU A 132 41.50 23.25 1.64
C GLU A 132 42.31 22.31 0.74
N GLU A 133 42.13 22.45 -0.58
CA GLU A 133 42.84 21.65 -1.56
C GLU A 133 44.32 22.04 -1.54
N VAL A 134 45.15 21.23 -0.88
CA VAL A 134 46.60 21.42 -0.90
C VAL A 134 47.09 21.03 -2.30
N SER A 135 47.53 22.02 -3.08
CA SER A 135 48.18 21.79 -4.36
C SER A 135 49.41 20.90 -4.16
N ILE A 136 49.50 19.83 -4.95
CA ILE A 136 50.62 18.88 -4.91
C ILE A 136 51.85 19.46 -5.62
N PHE A 137 51.65 20.46 -6.49
CA PHE A 137 52.72 21.09 -7.25
C PHE A 137 53.38 22.21 -6.46
N THR A 138 54.71 22.19 -6.45
CA THR A 138 55.56 23.23 -5.87
C THR A 138 55.97 24.25 -6.93
N GLU A 139 56.36 25.45 -6.51
CA GLU A 139 56.85 26.48 -7.45
C GLU A 139 58.08 26.05 -8.26
N GLU A 140 58.84 25.07 -7.76
CA GLU A 140 59.99 24.51 -8.46
C GLU A 140 59.56 23.67 -9.68
N ASP A 141 58.43 22.94 -9.56
CA ASP A 141 57.87 22.13 -10.65
C ASP A 141 57.42 23.01 -11.82
N PHE A 142 56.83 24.18 -11.52
CA PHE A 142 56.44 25.14 -12.55
C PHE A 142 57.64 25.72 -13.29
N LYS A 143 58.75 26.00 -12.60
CA LYS A 143 59.99 26.48 -13.25
C LYS A 143 60.65 25.42 -14.13
N ALA A 144 60.58 24.15 -13.72
CA ALA A 144 61.06 23.04 -14.54
C ALA A 144 60.22 22.91 -15.83
N PHE A 145 58.89 22.98 -15.69
CA PHE A 145 57.97 22.96 -16.81
C PHE A 145 58.16 24.14 -17.78
N GLU A 146 58.31 25.36 -17.27
CA GLU A 146 58.54 26.54 -18.11
C GLU A 146 59.81 26.41 -18.97
N ARG A 147 60.90 25.86 -18.40
CA ARG A 147 62.13 25.63 -19.16
C ARG A 147 61.93 24.59 -20.25
N GLU A 148 61.20 23.51 -19.98
CA GLU A 148 60.96 22.47 -20.98
C GLU A 148 60.08 22.99 -22.15
N TYR A 149 59.10 23.85 -21.85
CA TYR A 149 58.12 24.29 -22.84
C TYR A 149 58.50 25.57 -23.59
N PHE A 150 59.26 26.48 -22.94
CA PHE A 150 59.61 27.78 -23.51
C PHE A 150 61.10 27.97 -23.84
N ALA A 151 61.99 27.02 -23.50
CA ALA A 151 63.39 27.07 -23.92
C ALA A 151 63.63 26.37 -25.28
N SER A 152 62.68 26.51 -26.21
CA SER A 152 62.86 26.17 -27.64
C SER A 152 63.04 27.41 -28.49
#